data_AF-A0A091CEZ7-F1
#
_entry.id   AF-A0A091CEZ7-F1
#
_cell.length_a   1.000
_cell.length_b   1.000
_cell.length_c   1.000
_cell.angle_alpha   90.00
_cell.angle_beta   90.00
_cell.angle_gamma   90.00
#
_symmetry.space_group_name_H-M   'P 1'
#
loop_
_entity.id
_entity.type
_entity.pdbx_description
1 polymer ?
#
loop_
_entity_poly.entity_id
_entity_poly.type
_entity_poly.pdbx_seq_one_letter_code
_entity_poly.pdbx_strand_id
1 'polypeptide(L)' 'MKKKSFLDNMAKFEGKSLSELLKTTTLSSLEDAYDAQIGDAAYDEYLKNPQSRPLSESLEEYGLGESE' A
#
# COMPACT_ATOMS: atom_id res chain seq x y z
N MET A 1 29.35 0.27 -14.63
CA MET A 1 28.01 0.15 -15.26
C MET A 1 27.27 1.48 -15.08
N LYS A 2 26.71 2.10 -16.12
CA LYS A 2 26.05 3.42 -16.00
C LYS A 2 24.61 3.22 -15.48
N LYS A 3 24.10 4.09 -14.59
CA LYS A 3 22.72 3.98 -14.03
C LYS A 3 21.64 3.79 -15.10
N LYS A 4 21.75 4.51 -16.22
CA LYS A 4 20.84 4.37 -17.36
C LYS A 4 20.84 2.96 -17.96
N SER A 5 22.02 2.37 -18.21
CA SER A 5 22.11 1.03 -18.79
C SER A 5 21.54 -0.04 -17.86
N PHE A 6 21.64 0.17 -16.55
CA PHE A 6 21.00 -0.69 -15.57
C PHE A 6 19.47 -0.63 -15.68
N LEU A 7 18.89 0.58 -15.65
CA LEU A 7 17.44 0.76 -15.74
C LEU A 7 16.87 0.28 -17.08
N ASP A 8 17.60 0.49 -18.18
CA ASP A 8 17.22 -0.05 -19.50
C ASP A 8 17.17 -1.60 -19.49
N ASN A 9 18.10 -2.25 -18.79
CA ASN A 9 18.09 -3.71 -18.65
C ASN A 9 16.94 -4.19 -17.75
N MET A 10 16.62 -3.45 -16.69
CA MET A 10 15.47 -3.77 -15.82
C MET A 10 14.15 -3.63 -16.56
N ALA A 11 14.00 -2.58 -17.38
CA ALA A 11 12.81 -2.39 -18.19
C ALA A 11 12.61 -3.55 -19.16
N LYS A 12 13.69 -3.97 -19.84
CA LYS A 12 13.68 -5.16 -20.71
C LYS A 12 13.33 -6.44 -19.95
N PHE A 13 13.91 -6.63 -18.76
CA PHE A 13 13.66 -7.80 -17.92
C PHE A 13 12.19 -7.91 -17.53
N GLU A 14 11.55 -6.79 -17.18
CA GLU A 14 10.13 -6.74 -16.83
C GLU A 14 9.18 -6.67 -18.05
N GLY A 15 9.71 -6.62 -19.27
CA GLY A 15 8.90 -6.49 -20.49
C GLY A 15 8.19 -5.14 -20.63
N LYS A 16 8.68 -4.09 -19.94
CA LYS A 16 8.09 -2.75 -19.92
C LYS A 16 8.94 -1.74 -20.68
N SER A 17 8.35 -0.62 -21.04
CA SER A 17 9.16 0.55 -21.44
C SER A 17 9.89 1.14 -20.22
N LEU A 18 11.04 1.80 -20.42
CA LEU A 18 11.74 2.48 -19.32
C LEU A 18 10.84 3.52 -18.62
N SER A 19 10.03 4.25 -19.39
CA SER A 19 9.09 5.22 -18.82
C SER A 19 8.03 4.55 -17.96
N GLU A 20 7.54 3.40 -18.37
CA GLU A 20 6.51 2.65 -17.65
C GLU A 20 7.09 2.08 -16.36
N LEU A 21 8.25 1.42 -16.43
CA LEU A 21 8.98 0.95 -15.25
C LEU A 21 9.15 2.06 -14.21
N LEU A 22 9.71 3.20 -14.63
CA LEU A 22 9.95 4.32 -13.72
C LEU A 22 8.66 4.86 -13.12
N LYS A 23 7.59 5.01 -13.91
CA LYS A 23 6.30 5.50 -13.41
C LYS A 23 5.69 4.52 -12.40
N THR A 24 5.59 3.24 -12.75
CA THR A 24 4.92 2.25 -11.89
C THR A 24 5.70 2.03 -10.60
N THR A 25 7.03 1.91 -10.68
CA THR A 25 7.86 1.70 -9.49
C THR A 25 7.85 2.94 -8.59
N THR A 26 7.96 4.14 -9.17
CA THR A 26 7.91 5.38 -8.38
C THR A 26 6.55 5.56 -7.72
N LEU A 27 5.46 5.34 -8.46
CA LEU A 27 4.12 5.49 -7.92
C LEU A 27 3.85 4.51 -6.78
N SER A 28 4.15 3.22 -6.98
CA SER A 28 4.00 2.20 -5.93
C SER A 28 4.83 2.54 -4.68
N SER A 29 6.09 2.96 -4.84
CA SER A 29 6.90 3.35 -3.68
C SER A 29 6.38 4.61 -2.96
N LEU A 30 5.74 5.54 -3.69
CA LEU A 30 5.11 6.71 -3.08
C LEU A 30 3.81 6.35 -2.36
N GLU A 31 2.99 5.47 -2.94
CA GLU A 31 1.77 4.95 -2.33
C GLU A 31 2.10 4.19 -1.04
N ASP A 32 3.07 3.28 -1.05
CA ASP A 32 3.50 2.55 0.14
C ASP A 32 3.96 3.50 1.27
N ALA A 33 4.72 4.54 0.92
CA ALA A 33 5.21 5.52 1.90
C ALA A 33 4.06 6.39 2.45
N TYR A 34 3.11 6.76 1.59
CA TYR A 34 1.94 7.52 1.98
C TYR A 34 1.02 6.70 2.90
N ASP A 35 0.72 5.46 2.53
CA ASP A 35 -0.13 4.55 3.32
C ASP A 35 0.47 4.28 4.69
N ALA A 36 1.79 4.08 4.78
CA ALA A 36 2.49 3.94 6.06
C ALA A 36 2.33 5.20 6.93
N GLN A 37 2.55 6.39 6.36
CA GLN A 37 2.42 7.65 7.09
C GLN A 37 0.98 7.88 7.59
N ILE A 38 -0.01 7.59 6.75
CA ILE A 38 -1.42 7.72 7.12
C ILE A 38 -1.79 6.69 8.20
N GLY A 39 -1.29 5.46 8.09
CA GLY A 39 -1.47 4.42 9.10
C GLY A 39 -0.91 4.83 10.46
N ASP A 40 0.33 5.34 10.49
CA ASP A 40 0.96 5.85 11.72
C ASP A 40 0.14 7.00 12.32
N ALA A 41 -0.27 7.97 11.50
CA ALA A 41 -1.08 9.10 11.96
C ALA A 41 -2.45 8.68 12.51
N ALA A 42 -3.11 7.71 11.87
CA ALA A 42 -4.37 7.15 12.34
C ALA A 42 -4.20 6.40 13.66
N TYR A 43 -3.10 5.67 13.83
CA TYR A 43 -2.77 4.98 15.06
C TYR A 43 -2.49 5.95 16.21
N ASP A 44 -1.70 7.00 15.96
CA ASP A 44 -1.43 8.06 16.92
C ASP A 44 -2.71 8.76 17.39
N GLU A 45 -3.67 9.00 16.48
CA GLU A 45 -4.99 9.56 16.82
C GLU A 45 -5.81 8.59 17.68
N TYR A 46 -5.84 7.30 17.32
CA TYR A 46 -6.53 6.27 18.11
C TYR A 46 -5.99 6.20 19.54
N LEU A 47 -4.67 6.29 19.73
CA LEU A 47 -4.05 6.25 21.06
C LEU A 47 -4.47 7.40 21.98
N LYS A 48 -4.98 8.53 21.44
CA LYS A 48 -5.48 9.65 22.25
C LYS A 48 -6.75 9.28 23.03
N ASN A 49 -7.59 8.41 22.47
CA ASN A 49 -8.77 7.86 23.14
C ASN A 49 -9.13 6.49 22.53
N PRO A 50 -8.52 5.39 23.01
CA PRO A 50 -8.71 4.08 22.41
C PRO A 50 -10.16 3.61 22.55
N GLN A 51 -10.83 3.43 21.42
CA GLN A 51 -12.20 2.89 21.35
C GLN A 51 -12.23 1.71 20.39
N SER A 52 -12.70 0.56 20.87
CA SER A 52 -12.85 -0.65 20.06
C SER A 52 -14.31 -1.02 19.90
N ARG A 53 -14.64 -1.76 18.84
CA ARG A 53 -15.95 -2.39 18.66
C ARG A 53 -15.81 -3.92 18.69
N PRO A 54 -16.86 -4.66 19.06
CA PRO A 54 -16.86 -6.12 18.97
C PRO A 54 -16.55 -6.59 17.54
N LEU A 55 -15.73 -7.64 17.42
CA LEU A 55 -15.38 -8.23 16.13
C LEU A 55 -16.62 -8.69 15.34
N SER A 56 -17.65 -9.17 16.04
CA SER A 56 -18.92 -9.60 15.45
C SER A 56 -19.61 -8.48 14.66
N GLU A 57 -19.61 -7.24 15.17
CA GLU A 57 -20.21 -6.10 14.45
C GLU A 57 -19.46 -5.83 13.15
N SER A 58 -18.13 -5.88 13.17
CA SER A 58 -17.31 -5.70 11.97
C SER A 58 -17.52 -6.81 10.95
N LEU A 59 -17.59 -8.07 11.40
CA LEU A 59 -17.85 -9.20 10.51
C LEU A 59 -19.22 -9.08 9.83
N GLU A 60 -20.24 -8.67 10.56
CA GLU A 60 -21.58 -8.43 10.01
C GLU A 60 -21.57 -7.31 8.95
N GLU A 61 -20.90 -6.19 9.20
CA GLU A 61 -20.75 -5.08 8.24
C GLU A 61 -20.09 -5.52 6.92
N TYR A 62 -19.10 -6.39 6.99
CA TYR A 62 -18.41 -6.93 5.80
C TYR A 62 -19.14 -8.12 5.15
N GLY A 63 -20.32 -8.52 5.66
CA GLY A 63 -21.07 -9.68 5.16
C GLY A 63 -20.40 -11.03 5.44
N LEU A 64 -19.53 -11.06 6.46
CA LEU A 64 -18.78 -12.24 6.92
C LEU A 64 -19.32 -12.78 8.27
N GLY A 65 -20.35 -12.14 8.83
CA GLY A 65 -21.05 -12.62 10.02
C GLY A 65 -21.80 -13.92 9.71
N GLU A 66 -21.84 -14.85 10.66
CA GLU A 66 -22.62 -16.08 10.49
C GLU A 66 -24.10 -15.74 10.29
N SER A 67 -24.63 -16.12 9.12
CA SER A 67 -26.07 -16.18 8.92
C SER A 67 -26.59 -17.40 9.66
N GLU A 68 -27.09 -17.23 10.88
CA GLU A 68 -28.00 -18.19 11.49
C GLU A 68 -29.38 -18.16 10.81
#